data_AF-A0A7V6TG66-F1
#
_entry.id   AF-A0A7V6TG66-F1
#
_cell.length_a   1.000
_cell.length_b   1.000
_cell.length_c   1.000
_cell.angle_alpha   90.00
_cell.angle_beta   90.00
_cell.angle_gamma   90.00
#
_symmetry.space_group_name_H-M   'P 1'
#
loop_
_entity.id
_entity.type
_entity.pdbx_description
1 polymer ?
#
loop_
_entity_poly.entity_id
_entity_poly.type
_entity_poly.pdbx_seq_one_letter_code
_entity_poly.pdbx_strand_id
1 'polypeptide(L)'
;MQNFMSVEEFLSLPEDRQIMPKTLNQLSFDNLVDILNNDSLSEKVRGVLEGELNFRSVPSKPILEKEVMSQKNELPSYPALKAISAILKFIGWILLVIGIIYFVYIIVQISEASFYEKGALLAQLPLALGLGIAGVLNIAGAEIIKLFTDISRNTAAILKRLDGK
;
A
#
# COMPACT_ATOMS: atom_id res chain seq x y z
N MET A 1 -5.22 -16.55 -29.53
CA MET A 1 -5.76 -17.85 -29.09
C MET A 1 -4.68 -18.49 -28.23
N GLN A 2 -4.96 -18.76 -26.96
CA GLN A 2 -4.04 -19.54 -26.12
C GLN A 2 -4.26 -21.02 -26.49
N ASN A 3 -3.19 -21.73 -26.88
CA ASN A 3 -3.26 -23.18 -27.07
C ASN A 3 -3.22 -23.84 -25.69
N PHE A 4 -4.32 -24.48 -25.30
CA PHE A 4 -4.39 -25.27 -24.08
C PHE A 4 -3.81 -26.66 -24.32
N MET A 5 -3.09 -27.17 -23.32
CA MET A 5 -2.55 -28.52 -23.29
C MET A 5 -3.68 -29.53 -23.06
N SER A 6 -3.65 -30.65 -23.80
CA SER A 6 -4.63 -31.73 -23.64
C SER A 6 -4.35 -32.58 -22.39
N VAL A 7 -5.36 -33.31 -21.91
CA VAL A 7 -5.23 -34.23 -20.77
C VAL A 7 -4.17 -35.32 -21.04
N GLU A 8 -4.18 -35.89 -22.24
CA GLU A 8 -3.25 -36.94 -22.67
C GLU A 8 -1.80 -36.44 -22.72
N GLU A 9 -1.60 -35.23 -23.23
CA GLU A 9 -0.30 -34.56 -23.28
C GLU A 9 0.23 -34.32 -21.86
N PHE A 10 -0.62 -33.88 -20.94
CA PHE A 10 -0.25 -33.67 -19.53
C PHE A 10 0.16 -34.98 -18.83
N LEU A 11 -0.63 -36.04 -18.99
CA LEU A 11 -0.34 -37.34 -18.37
C LEU A 11 0.92 -38.01 -18.92
N SER A 12 1.32 -37.67 -20.15
CA SER A 12 2.58 -38.14 -20.75
C SER A 12 3.82 -37.46 -20.17
N LEU A 13 3.67 -36.36 -19.44
CA LEU A 13 4.79 -35.65 -18.83
C LEU A 13 5.31 -36.38 -17.58
N PRO A 14 6.62 -36.32 -17.31
CA PRO A 14 7.17 -36.72 -16.01
C PRO A 14 6.55 -35.93 -14.84
N GLU A 15 6.37 -36.57 -13.68
CA GLU A 15 5.69 -35.99 -12.51
C GLU A 15 6.29 -34.64 -12.06
N ASP A 16 7.61 -34.47 -12.15
CA ASP A 16 8.31 -33.24 -11.81
C ASP A 16 7.94 -32.06 -12.71
N ARG A 17 7.51 -32.33 -13.94
CA ARG A 17 7.02 -31.32 -14.89
C ARG A 17 5.52 -31.08 -14.79
N GLN A 18 4.74 -32.08 -14.36
CA GLN A 18 3.30 -31.95 -14.14
C GLN A 18 2.97 -30.92 -13.05
N ILE A 19 3.79 -30.85 -12.00
CA ILE A 19 3.61 -29.93 -10.87
C ILE A 19 4.16 -28.51 -11.11
N MET A 20 4.78 -28.25 -12.27
CA MET A 20 5.32 -26.91 -12.54
C MET A 20 4.21 -25.90 -12.83
N PRO A 21 4.25 -24.69 -12.24
CA PRO A 21 3.24 -23.65 -12.49
C PRO A 21 3.03 -23.32 -13.97
N LYS A 22 4.10 -23.38 -14.77
CA LYS A 22 4.04 -23.15 -16.23
C LYS A 22 3.16 -24.19 -16.93
N THR A 23 3.24 -25.45 -16.52
CA THR A 23 2.45 -26.56 -17.08
C THR A 23 0.99 -26.44 -16.64
N LEU A 24 0.76 -26.16 -15.34
CA LEU A 24 -0.59 -25.98 -14.79
C LEU A 24 -1.35 -24.81 -15.46
N ASN A 25 -0.66 -23.72 -15.78
CA ASN A 25 -1.24 -22.57 -16.49
C ASN A 25 -1.59 -22.84 -17.96
N GLN A 26 -1.12 -23.95 -18.53
CA GLN A 26 -1.47 -24.38 -19.89
C GLN A 26 -2.71 -25.30 -19.91
N LEU A 27 -3.18 -25.76 -18.76
CA LEU A 27 -4.41 -26.55 -18.65
C LEU A 27 -5.63 -25.65 -18.54
N SER A 28 -6.68 -25.99 -19.28
CA SER A 28 -8.02 -25.42 -19.08
C SER A 28 -8.61 -25.91 -17.75
N PHE A 29 -9.61 -25.21 -17.23
CA PHE A 29 -10.32 -25.63 -16.02
C PHE A 29 -10.97 -27.02 -16.20
N ASP A 30 -11.60 -27.26 -17.34
CA ASP A 30 -12.25 -28.54 -17.65
C ASP A 30 -11.22 -29.68 -17.68
N ASN A 31 -10.05 -29.46 -18.29
CA ASN A 31 -8.98 -30.46 -18.32
C ASN A 31 -8.43 -30.75 -16.92
N LEU A 32 -8.35 -29.75 -16.02
CA LEU A 32 -7.94 -29.97 -14.63
C LEU A 32 -8.91 -30.89 -13.87
N VAL A 33 -10.21 -30.71 -14.09
CA VAL A 33 -11.25 -31.57 -13.50
C VAL A 33 -11.17 -32.98 -14.07
N ASP A 34 -11.00 -33.11 -15.39
CA ASP A 34 -10.87 -34.41 -16.06
C ASP A 34 -9.62 -35.17 -15.60
N ILE A 35 -8.50 -34.47 -15.42
CA ILE A 35 -7.27 -35.05 -14.88
C ILE A 35 -7.51 -35.53 -13.45
N LEU A 36 -8.11 -34.72 -12.57
CA LEU A 36 -8.36 -35.08 -11.16
C LEU A 36 -9.26 -36.31 -10.97
N ASN A 37 -10.12 -36.61 -11.94
CA ASN A 37 -10.97 -37.80 -11.94
C ASN A 37 -10.23 -39.08 -12.41
N ASN A 38 -8.95 -38.99 -12.78
CA ASN A 38 -8.15 -40.13 -13.22
C ASN A 38 -7.45 -40.82 -12.02
N ASP A 39 -7.75 -42.11 -11.82
CA ASP A 39 -7.23 -42.92 -10.72
C ASP A 39 -5.71 -43.22 -10.80
N SER A 40 -5.05 -42.93 -11.94
CA SER A 40 -3.62 -43.20 -12.12
C SER A 40 -2.69 -42.10 -11.62
N LEU A 41 -3.22 -41.07 -10.94
CA LEU A 41 -2.42 -39.94 -10.45
C LEU A 41 -1.73 -40.25 -9.12
N SER A 42 -0.47 -39.85 -9.03
CA SER A 42 0.27 -39.80 -7.77
C SER A 42 -0.36 -38.79 -6.81
N GLU A 43 -0.42 -39.13 -5.51
CA GLU A 43 -0.99 -38.26 -4.47
C GLU A 43 -0.37 -36.86 -4.46
N LYS A 44 0.93 -36.78 -4.77
CA LYS A 44 1.66 -35.50 -4.83
C LYS A 44 1.13 -34.60 -5.95
N VAL A 45 0.86 -35.15 -7.13
CA VAL A 45 0.32 -34.38 -8.28
C VAL A 45 -1.12 -33.99 -7.99
N ARG A 46 -1.91 -34.92 -7.44
CA ARG A 46 -3.29 -34.68 -7.05
C ARG A 46 -3.43 -33.50 -6.09
N GLY A 47 -2.63 -33.45 -5.02
CA GLY A 47 -2.67 -32.35 -4.06
C GLY A 47 -2.35 -30.97 -4.67
N VAL A 48 -1.44 -30.92 -5.65
CA VAL A 48 -1.11 -29.68 -6.36
C VAL A 48 -2.26 -29.25 -7.29
N LEU A 49 -2.86 -30.21 -8.01
CA LEU A 49 -4.00 -29.95 -8.90
C LEU A 49 -5.25 -29.52 -8.13
N GLU A 50 -5.54 -30.12 -6.97
CA GLU A 50 -6.63 -29.70 -6.09
C GLU A 50 -6.40 -28.28 -5.56
N GLY A 51 -5.15 -27.93 -5.21
CA GLY A 51 -4.79 -26.57 -4.82
C GLY A 51 -5.02 -25.54 -5.93
N GLU A 52 -4.62 -25.86 -7.15
CA GLU A 52 -4.80 -25.00 -8.33
C GLU A 52 -6.28 -24.89 -8.72
N LEU A 53 -7.04 -25.98 -8.66
CA LEU A 53 -8.49 -26.00 -8.91
C LEU A 53 -9.22 -25.16 -7.88
N ASN A 54 -8.85 -25.26 -6.60
CA ASN A 54 -9.40 -24.41 -5.54
C ASN A 54 -9.07 -22.93 -5.78
N PHE A 55 -7.84 -22.61 -6.18
CA PHE A 55 -7.42 -21.25 -6.51
C PHE A 55 -8.22 -20.66 -7.69
N ARG A 56 -8.46 -21.45 -8.74
CA ARG A 56 -9.21 -21.02 -9.95
C ARG A 56 -10.72 -21.06 -9.79
N SER A 57 -11.24 -21.94 -8.94
CA SER A 57 -12.67 -22.09 -8.67
C SER A 57 -13.18 -21.05 -7.69
N VAL A 58 -12.32 -20.38 -6.90
CA VAL A 58 -12.69 -19.13 -6.26
C VAL A 58 -13.02 -18.16 -7.39
N PRO A 59 -14.31 -17.78 -7.60
CA PRO A 59 -14.61 -16.76 -8.56
C PRO A 59 -13.78 -15.55 -8.15
N SER A 60 -12.91 -15.10 -9.04
CA SER A 60 -12.30 -13.77 -8.96
C SER A 60 -13.44 -12.78 -9.08
N LYS A 61 -14.24 -12.65 -8.02
CA LYS A 61 -15.45 -11.84 -7.96
C LYS A 61 -15.01 -10.42 -8.30
N PRO A 62 -15.43 -9.84 -9.43
CA PRO A 62 -15.37 -8.40 -9.61
C PRO A 62 -16.43 -7.68 -8.73
N ILE A 63 -17.01 -8.38 -7.75
CA ILE A 63 -18.05 -7.87 -6.86
C ILE A 63 -17.43 -6.98 -5.76
N LEU A 64 -16.14 -7.11 -5.46
CA LEU A 64 -15.51 -6.24 -4.46
C LEU A 64 -15.27 -4.81 -4.96
N GLU A 65 -15.35 -4.52 -6.26
CA GLU A 65 -15.11 -3.16 -6.75
C GLU A 65 -16.40 -2.35 -6.90
N LYS A 66 -17.53 -3.01 -7.21
CA LYS A 66 -18.82 -2.35 -7.41
C LYS A 66 -19.63 -2.16 -6.12
N GLU A 67 -19.56 -3.09 -5.16
CA GLU A 67 -20.22 -2.92 -3.85
C GLU A 67 -19.40 -2.06 -2.86
N VAL A 68 -18.06 -2.02 -2.99
CA VAL A 68 -17.24 -1.09 -2.19
C VAL A 68 -17.47 0.37 -2.60
N MET A 69 -17.95 0.64 -3.82
CA MET A 69 -18.42 1.98 -4.18
C MET A 69 -19.82 2.31 -3.65
N SER A 70 -20.69 1.33 -3.41
CA SER A 70 -22.07 1.58 -2.94
C SER A 70 -22.24 1.54 -1.41
N GLN A 71 -21.31 0.92 -0.65
CA GLN A 71 -21.31 0.93 0.83
C GLN A 71 -20.49 2.08 1.44
N LYS A 72 -20.15 3.12 0.67
CA LYS A 72 -19.41 4.28 1.18
C LYS A 72 -20.21 5.16 2.15
N ASN A 73 -21.51 4.90 2.35
CA ASN A 73 -22.42 5.81 3.05
C ASN A 73 -22.51 5.63 4.57
N GLU A 74 -21.81 4.68 5.20
CA GLU A 74 -21.98 4.46 6.65
C GLU A 74 -20.69 4.05 7.37
N LEU A 75 -19.52 4.40 6.84
CA LEU A 75 -18.30 4.35 7.66
C LEU A 75 -18.21 5.67 8.44
N PRO A 76 -17.88 5.64 9.74
CA PRO A 76 -17.63 6.85 10.50
C PRO A 76 -16.54 7.65 9.79
N SER A 77 -16.95 8.77 9.21
CA SER A 77 -16.07 9.73 8.57
C SER A 77 -15.67 10.73 9.63
N TYR A 78 -14.36 10.98 9.78
CA TYR A 78 -13.82 12.00 10.67
C TYR A 78 -13.35 13.22 9.84
N PRO A 79 -14.28 13.99 9.24
CA PRO A 79 -13.91 15.09 8.34
C PRO A 79 -13.12 16.19 9.04
N ALA A 80 -13.43 16.46 10.32
CA ALA A 80 -12.75 17.46 11.12
C ALA A 80 -11.27 17.10 11.34
N LEU A 81 -10.96 15.87 11.76
CA LEU A 81 -9.56 15.45 11.98
C LEU A 81 -8.77 15.44 10.68
N LYS A 82 -9.40 15.03 9.56
CA LYS A 82 -8.77 15.06 8.25
C LYS A 82 -8.45 16.50 7.81
N ALA A 83 -9.36 17.44 8.05
CA ALA A 83 -9.13 18.86 7.77
C ALA A 83 -8.01 19.43 8.65
N ILE A 84 -8.00 19.13 9.96
CA ILE A 84 -6.96 19.55 10.89
C ILE A 84 -5.58 19.01 10.46
N SER A 85 -5.50 17.74 10.09
CA SER A 85 -4.26 17.13 9.57
C SER A 85 -3.78 17.86 8.31
N ALA A 86 -4.68 18.15 7.36
CA ALA A 86 -4.32 18.89 6.14
C ALA A 86 -3.80 20.31 6.45
N ILE A 87 -4.46 21.03 7.37
CA ILE A 87 -4.05 22.39 7.79
C ILE A 87 -2.70 22.35 8.48
N LEU A 88 -2.49 21.44 9.43
CA LEU A 88 -1.20 21.28 10.13
C LEU A 88 -0.06 20.95 9.15
N LYS A 89 -0.32 20.07 8.18
CA LYS A 89 0.65 19.74 7.13
C LYS A 89 0.98 20.96 6.27
N PHE A 90 -0.03 21.75 5.90
CA PHE A 90 0.16 22.97 5.13
C PHE A 90 0.99 24.02 5.89
N ILE A 91 0.67 24.25 7.17
CA ILE A 91 1.44 25.14 8.05
C ILE A 91 2.89 24.65 8.20
N GLY A 92 3.08 23.34 8.38
CA GLY A 92 4.41 22.74 8.47
C GLY A 92 5.26 22.98 7.23
N TRP A 93 4.67 22.87 6.03
CA TRP A 93 5.36 23.20 4.77
C TRP A 93 5.72 24.68 4.67
N ILE A 94 4.82 25.58 5.07
CA ILE A 94 5.11 27.02 5.09
C ILE A 94 6.30 27.32 6.01
N LEU A 95 6.29 26.78 7.23
CA LEU A 95 7.37 26.97 8.19
C LEU A 95 8.70 26.42 7.66
N LEU A 96 8.67 25.27 6.99
CA LEU A 96 9.86 24.66 6.40
C LEU A 96 10.44 25.55 5.29
N VAL A 97 9.60 26.06 4.39
CA VAL A 97 10.02 26.95 3.30
C VAL A 97 10.58 28.27 3.86
N ILE A 98 9.89 28.88 4.84
CA ILE A 98 10.37 30.10 5.50
C ILE A 98 11.72 29.84 6.19
N GLY A 99 11.85 28.72 6.91
CA GLY A 99 13.10 28.34 7.58
C GLY A 99 14.26 28.18 6.60
N ILE A 100 14.03 27.54 5.44
CA ILE A 100 15.05 27.40 4.39
C ILE A 100 15.43 28.77 3.82
N ILE A 101 14.45 29.60 3.43
CA ILE A 101 14.72 30.92 2.87
C ILE A 101 15.51 31.78 3.86
N TYR A 102 15.10 31.77 5.13
CA TYR A 102 15.75 32.52 6.19
C TYR A 102 17.17 32.02 6.48
N PHE A 103 17.38 30.69 6.45
CA PHE A 103 18.70 30.09 6.58
C PHE A 103 19.63 30.54 5.44
N VAL A 104 19.17 30.45 4.19
CA VAL A 104 19.95 30.90 3.02
C VAL A 104 20.27 32.39 3.13
N TYR A 105 19.29 33.20 3.51
CA TYR A 105 19.47 34.64 3.73
C TYR A 105 20.59 34.94 4.75
N ILE A 106 20.59 34.25 5.90
CA ILE A 106 21.64 34.42 6.92
C ILE A 106 23.01 34.03 6.36
N ILE A 107 23.12 32.92 5.64
CA ILE A 107 24.39 32.46 5.06
C ILE A 107 24.96 33.49 4.07
N VAL A 108 24.10 34.07 3.22
CA VAL A 108 24.51 35.13 2.29
C VAL A 108 25.00 36.37 3.07
N GLN A 109 24.26 36.81 4.08
CA GLN A 109 24.66 37.94 4.93
C GLN A 109 25.99 37.70 5.65
N ILE A 110 26.23 36.49 6.15
CA ILE A 110 27.51 36.13 6.80
C ILE A 110 28.70 36.26 5.83
N SER A 111 28.48 35.98 4.54
CA SER A 111 29.54 36.06 3.54
C SER A 111 30.00 37.48 3.25
N GLU A 112 29.08 38.45 3.34
CA GLU A 112 29.33 39.88 3.08
C GLU A 112 29.65 40.67 4.36
N ALA A 113 29.32 40.14 5.54
CA ALA A 113 29.47 40.82 6.82
C ALA A 113 30.93 40.99 7.28
N SER A 114 31.17 42.08 8.02
CA SER A 114 32.44 42.33 8.71
C SER A 114 32.65 41.37 9.89
N PHE A 115 33.90 41.20 10.36
CA PHE A 115 34.23 40.22 11.42
C PHE A 115 33.40 40.40 12.71
N TYR A 116 33.08 41.64 13.09
CA TYR A 116 32.28 41.94 14.27
C TYR A 116 30.79 41.62 14.10
N GLU A 117 30.24 41.74 12.89
CA GLU A 117 28.82 41.47 12.59
C GLU A 117 28.53 39.97 12.43
N LYS A 118 29.53 39.18 12.03
CA LYS A 118 29.39 37.72 11.87
C LYS A 118 28.93 37.04 13.16
N GLY A 119 29.39 37.49 14.33
CA GLY A 119 28.99 36.92 15.61
C GLY A 119 27.48 37.01 15.86
N ALA A 120 26.88 38.16 15.55
CA ALA A 120 25.44 38.37 15.70
C ALA A 120 24.62 37.54 14.71
N LEU A 121 25.10 37.41 13.46
CA LEU A 121 24.45 36.60 12.43
C LEU A 121 24.53 35.10 12.73
N LEU A 122 25.67 34.61 13.22
CA LEU A 122 25.84 33.22 13.62
C LEU A 122 24.89 32.84 14.77
N ALA A 123 24.63 33.76 15.70
CA ALA A 123 23.67 33.55 16.78
C ALA A 123 22.21 33.40 16.30
N GLN A 124 21.90 33.79 15.06
CA GLN A 124 20.57 33.63 14.46
C GLN A 124 20.38 32.28 13.74
N LEU A 125 21.46 31.55 13.45
CA LEU A 125 21.37 30.23 12.80
C LEU A 125 20.50 29.22 13.57
N PRO A 126 20.58 29.11 14.92
CA PRO A 126 19.70 28.23 15.69
C PRO A 126 18.21 28.54 15.50
N LEU A 127 17.86 29.82 15.29
CA LEU A 127 16.47 30.22 15.04
C LEU A 127 15.98 29.69 13.68
N ALA A 128 16.80 29.82 12.63
CA ALA A 128 16.49 29.31 11.30
C ALA A 128 16.34 27.77 11.30
N LEU A 129 17.25 27.08 11.98
CA LEU A 129 17.18 25.63 12.18
C LEU A 129 15.94 25.25 13.01
N GLY A 130 15.62 26.00 14.05
CA GLY A 130 14.45 25.80 14.89
C GLY A 130 13.15 25.89 14.10
N LEU A 131 13.02 26.85 13.18
CA LEU A 131 11.88 26.95 12.27
C LEU A 131 11.76 25.73 11.36
N GLY A 132 12.87 25.26 10.80
CA GLY A 132 12.91 24.06 9.97
C GLY A 132 12.45 22.82 10.74
N ILE A 133 12.99 22.61 11.94
CA ILE A 133 12.62 21.49 12.82
C ILE A 133 11.14 21.58 13.21
N ALA A 134 10.65 22.77 13.59
CA ALA A 134 9.24 22.97 13.91
C ALA A 134 8.31 22.68 12.72
N GLY A 135 8.73 23.03 11.50
CA GLY A 135 8.01 22.67 10.27
C GLY A 135 7.92 21.16 10.07
N VAL A 136 9.04 20.43 10.22
CA VAL A 136 9.08 18.97 10.11
C VAL A 136 8.22 18.29 11.17
N LEU A 137 8.28 18.75 12.42
CA LEU A 137 7.46 18.21 13.51
C LEU A 137 5.96 18.41 13.26
N ASN A 138 5.55 19.55 12.71
CA ASN A 138 4.15 19.78 12.32
C ASN A 138 3.70 18.83 11.21
N ILE A 139 4.53 18.59 10.19
CA ILE A 139 4.23 17.63 9.12
C ILE A 139 4.11 16.22 9.70
N ALA A 140 5.05 15.81 10.57
CA ALA A 140 5.02 14.50 11.22
C ALA A 140 3.76 14.33 12.08
N GLY A 141 3.39 15.34 12.87
CA GLY A 141 2.16 15.33 13.68
C GLY A 141 0.90 15.20 12.82
N ALA A 142 0.85 15.88 11.68
CA ALA A 142 -0.25 15.76 10.73
C ALA A 142 -0.39 14.34 10.16
N GLU A 143 0.72 13.69 9.81
CA GLU A 143 0.72 12.30 9.32
C GLU A 143 0.30 11.31 10.41
N ILE A 144 0.67 11.54 11.67
CA ILE A 144 0.22 10.73 12.81
C ILE A 144 -1.31 10.80 12.96
N ILE A 145 -1.89 12.01 12.91
CA ILE A 145 -3.35 12.19 13.00
C ILE A 145 -4.06 11.43 11.87
N LYS A 146 -3.50 11.50 10.65
CA LYS A 146 -4.02 10.79 9.49
C LYS A 146 -3.95 9.28 9.68
N LEU A 147 -2.82 8.76 10.16
CA LEU A 147 -2.64 7.33 10.45
C LEU A 147 -3.69 6.83 11.44
N PHE A 148 -3.90 7.54 12.55
CA PHE A 148 -4.94 7.18 13.53
C PHE A 148 -6.34 7.21 12.91
N THR A 149 -6.64 8.23 12.10
CA THR A 149 -7.94 8.34 11.42
C THR A 149 -8.18 7.16 10.46
N ASP A 150 -7.14 6.76 9.72
CA ASP A 150 -7.20 5.64 8.77
C ASP A 150 -7.35 4.29 9.51
N ILE A 151 -6.64 4.10 10.62
CA ILE A 151 -6.80 2.91 11.50
C ILE A 151 -8.23 2.84 12.03
N SER A 152 -8.75 3.92 12.61
CA SER A 152 -10.13 3.96 13.15
C SER A 152 -11.16 3.61 12.08
N ARG A 153 -10.99 4.14 10.87
CA ARG A 153 -11.89 3.85 9.76
C ARG A 153 -11.81 2.39 9.31
N ASN A 154 -10.61 1.82 9.23
CA ASN A 154 -10.42 0.41 8.85
C ASN A 154 -10.98 -0.54 9.91
N THR A 155 -10.74 -0.26 11.20
CA THR A 155 -11.30 -1.05 12.31
C THR A 155 -12.82 -1.01 12.30
N ALA A 156 -13.43 0.16 12.10
CA ALA A 156 -14.89 0.28 11.99
C ALA A 156 -15.46 -0.51 10.79
N ALA A 157 -14.74 -0.53 9.66
CA ALA A 157 -15.13 -1.32 8.49
C ALA A 157 -15.08 -2.83 8.75
N ILE A 158 -14.06 -3.29 9.47
CA ILE A 158 -13.92 -4.71 9.83
C ILE A 158 -15.02 -5.12 10.80
N LEU A 159 -15.28 -4.33 11.84
CA LEU A 159 -16.31 -4.63 12.83
C LEU A 159 -17.70 -4.74 12.18
N LYS A 160 -18.06 -3.79 11.31
CA LYS A 160 -19.33 -3.83 10.57
C LYS A 160 -19.49 -5.09 9.71
N ARG A 161 -18.39 -5.64 9.16
CA ARG A 161 -18.42 -6.89 8.39
C ARG A 161 -18.58 -8.14 9.26
N LEU A 162 -18.19 -8.06 10.54
CA LEU A 162 -18.34 -9.15 11.50
C LEU A 162 -19.75 -9.18 12.09
N ASP A 163 -20.35 -8.02 12.39
CA ASP A 163 -21.71 -7.92 12.93
C ASP A 163 -22.81 -8.19 11.88
N GLY A 164 -22.49 -8.09 10.59
CA GLY A 164 -23.40 -8.38 9.48
C GLY A 164 -23.46 -9.85 9.03
N LYS A 165 -22.85 -10.77 9.79
CA LYS A 165 -22.95 -12.23 9.62
C LYS A 165 -23.84 -12.82 10.70
#